data_AF-A0A0R3QAG0-F1
#
_entry.id   AF-A0A0R3QAG0-F1
#
_cell.length_a   1.000
_cell.length_b   1.000
_cell.length_c   1.000
_cell.angle_alpha   90.00
_cell.angle_beta   90.00
_cell.angle_gamma   90.00
#
_symmetry.space_group_name_H-M   'P 1'
#
loop_
_entity.id
_entity.type
_entity.pdbx_description
1 polymer ?
#
loop_
_entity_poly.entity_id
_entity_poly.type
_entity_poly.pdbx_seq_one_letter_code
_entity_poly.pdbx_strand_id
1 'polypeptide(L)'
;MSRVAEQFTWLYFPENTVPFYRVTFLSRYGEMTPDNDKYWSVLCECAYDINDNSISEEEIKEKTIKCLIRKSIILREQIVSLFSTLLPYGYPIPTVNRDNELTRAHQILEKHEIYSRGRFGGWKYEVSNQDHCFMQGKEIIDRLLLGEPEIIYKNGLSASQE
;
A
#
# COMPACT_ATOMS: atom_id res chain seq x y z
N MET A 1 9.22 -21.46 13.42
CA MET A 1 9.21 -19.99 13.18
C MET A 1 10.24 -19.35 14.12
N SER A 2 10.74 -18.13 13.91
CA SER A 2 11.62 -17.49 14.90
C SER A 2 10.79 -16.92 16.06
N ARG A 3 11.38 -16.74 17.25
CA ARG A 3 10.67 -16.18 18.43
C ARG A 3 10.02 -14.82 18.12
N VAL A 4 10.69 -13.98 17.33
CA VAL A 4 10.14 -12.68 16.89
C VAL A 4 8.90 -12.89 16.01
N ALA A 5 8.99 -13.80 15.05
CA ALA A 5 7.91 -14.07 14.10
C ALA A 5 6.67 -14.70 14.78
N GLU A 6 6.83 -15.40 15.91
CA GLU A 6 5.70 -15.94 16.70
C GLU A 6 4.96 -14.86 17.49
N GLN A 7 5.65 -13.80 17.92
CA GLN A 7 5.13 -12.77 18.81
C GLN A 7 4.40 -11.63 18.10
N PHE A 8 4.77 -11.33 16.85
CA PHE A 8 4.29 -10.14 16.14
C PHE A 8 3.59 -10.50 14.84
N THR A 9 2.65 -9.65 14.42
CA THR A 9 2.01 -9.71 13.08
C THR A 9 2.79 -8.89 12.07
N TRP A 10 3.23 -7.68 12.46
CA TRP A 10 4.13 -6.84 11.68
C TRP A 10 5.08 -6.05 12.58
N LEU A 11 6.16 -5.56 11.99
CA LEU A 11 7.20 -4.76 12.62
C LEU A 11 7.60 -3.59 11.74
N TYR A 12 7.91 -2.44 12.35
CA TYR A 12 8.42 -1.26 11.69
C TYR A 12 9.92 -1.12 11.91
N PHE A 13 10.63 -0.65 10.89
CA PHE A 13 12.07 -0.42 10.95
C PHE A 13 12.38 1.00 10.47
N PRO A 14 12.70 1.93 11.41
CA PRO A 14 12.97 3.33 11.06
C PRO A 14 14.41 3.57 10.59
N GLU A 15 15.29 2.57 10.72
CA GLU A 15 16.72 2.71 10.38
C GLU A 15 16.92 2.83 8.87
N ASN A 16 17.72 3.81 8.42
CA ASN A 16 18.09 3.94 7.02
C ASN A 16 19.06 2.84 6.51
N THR A 17 19.46 1.92 7.40
CA THR A 17 20.35 0.80 7.08
C THR A 17 19.60 -0.49 6.70
N VAL A 18 18.27 -0.44 6.66
CA VAL A 18 17.42 -1.53 6.18
C VAL A 18 16.67 -1.10 4.92
N PRO A 19 16.45 -2.00 3.95
CA PRO A 19 15.76 -1.67 2.70
C PRO A 19 14.23 -1.62 2.87
N PHE A 20 13.69 -2.18 3.95
CA PHE A 20 12.25 -2.26 4.23
C PHE A 20 11.86 -1.34 5.37
N TYR A 21 10.68 -0.71 5.24
CA TYR A 21 10.08 0.07 6.34
C TYR A 21 9.13 -0.81 7.18
N ARG A 22 8.60 -1.89 6.60
CA ARG A 22 7.71 -2.84 7.27
C ARG A 22 8.05 -4.29 6.93
N VAL A 23 7.96 -5.15 7.94
CA VAL A 23 8.00 -6.61 7.80
C VAL A 23 6.70 -7.17 8.37
N THR A 24 6.06 -8.07 7.64
CA THR A 24 4.80 -8.72 8.03
C THR A 24 4.98 -10.22 8.05
N PHE A 25 4.62 -10.87 9.15
CA PHE A 25 4.64 -12.32 9.30
C PHE A 25 3.32 -12.90 8.81
N LEU A 26 3.19 -13.11 7.50
CA LEU A 26 1.93 -13.50 6.86
C LEU A 26 1.33 -14.79 7.45
N SER A 27 2.15 -15.77 7.83
CA SER A 27 1.66 -17.00 8.51
C SER A 27 1.01 -16.77 9.88
N ARG A 28 1.05 -15.55 10.42
CA ARG A 28 0.28 -15.18 11.64
C ARG A 28 -1.15 -14.80 11.34
N TYR A 29 -1.50 -14.60 10.07
CA TYR A 29 -2.86 -14.22 9.63
C TYR A 29 -3.73 -15.44 9.30
N GLY A 30 -3.15 -16.65 9.26
CA GLY A 30 -3.87 -17.89 8.98
C GLY A 30 -3.03 -18.87 8.16
N GLU A 31 -3.72 -19.75 7.44
CA GLU A 31 -3.11 -20.75 6.56
C GLU A 31 -2.61 -20.11 5.25
N MET A 32 -1.43 -19.49 5.33
CA MET A 32 -0.87 -18.68 4.23
C MET A 32 0.28 -19.39 3.48
N THR A 33 0.52 -20.66 3.78
CA THR A 33 1.52 -21.49 3.09
C THR A 33 0.91 -22.85 2.68
N PRO A 34 1.51 -23.59 1.72
CA PRO A 34 1.00 -24.90 1.31
C PRO A 34 0.95 -25.94 2.42
N ASP A 35 1.77 -25.81 3.46
CA ASP A 35 1.81 -26.66 4.65
C ASP A 35 2.33 -25.81 5.83
N ASN A 36 1.42 -25.39 6.72
CA ASN A 36 1.72 -24.46 7.80
C ASN A 36 2.42 -25.12 9.00
N ASP A 37 2.47 -26.44 9.06
CA ASP A 37 3.25 -27.16 10.06
C ASP A 37 4.74 -27.17 9.68
N LYS A 38 5.03 -27.06 8.38
CA LYS A 38 6.39 -27.10 7.83
C LYS A 38 6.94 -25.73 7.44
N TYR A 39 6.10 -24.84 6.94
CA TYR A 39 6.53 -23.57 6.36
C TYR A 39 5.89 -22.37 7.04
N TRP A 40 6.58 -21.23 6.93
CA TRP A 40 6.04 -19.93 7.29
C TRP A 40 6.55 -18.88 6.31
N SER A 41 5.85 -17.76 6.21
CA SER A 41 6.15 -16.69 5.26
C SER A 41 6.33 -15.33 5.95
N VAL A 42 7.26 -14.55 5.39
CA VAL A 42 7.55 -13.18 5.79
C VAL A 42 7.51 -12.30 4.55
N LEU A 43 6.76 -11.20 4.63
CA LEU A 43 6.64 -10.18 3.59
C LEU A 43 7.44 -8.95 4.03
N CYS A 44 8.30 -8.45 3.16
CA CYS A 44 9.04 -7.20 3.39
C CYS A 44 8.59 -6.16 2.39
N GLU A 45 8.29 -4.96 2.87
CA GLU A 45 7.89 -3.84 2.02
C GLU A 45 9.03 -2.81 1.97
N CYS A 46 9.61 -2.68 0.79
CA CYS A 46 10.72 -1.79 0.50
C CYS A 46 10.22 -0.61 -0.32
N ALA A 47 10.48 0.62 0.14
CA ALA A 47 10.16 1.83 -0.61
C ALA A 47 11.44 2.46 -1.13
N TYR A 48 11.46 2.81 -2.40
CA TYR A 48 12.54 3.55 -3.05
C TYR A 48 11.97 4.44 -4.16
N ASP A 49 12.75 5.42 -4.61
CA ASP A 49 12.35 6.31 -5.70
C ASP A 49 12.19 5.50 -6.99
N ILE A 50 11.05 5.65 -7.67
CA ILE A 50 10.76 4.92 -8.91
C ILE A 50 11.72 5.28 -10.05
N ASN A 51 12.37 6.44 -9.97
CA ASN A 51 13.37 6.89 -10.94
C ASN A 51 14.79 6.44 -10.56
N ASP A 52 14.97 5.83 -9.38
CA ASP A 52 16.24 5.27 -8.98
C ASP A 52 16.49 3.94 -9.70
N ASN A 53 17.12 4.06 -10.87
CA ASN A 53 17.56 2.91 -11.67
C ASN A 53 18.91 2.34 -11.20
N SER A 54 19.47 2.83 -10.08
CA SER A 54 20.78 2.38 -9.59
C SER A 54 20.72 1.07 -8.82
N ILE A 55 19.52 0.59 -8.47
CA ILE A 55 19.32 -0.63 -7.70
C ILE A 55 18.39 -1.57 -8.46
N SER A 56 18.92 -2.75 -8.77
CA SER A 56 18.16 -3.85 -9.37
C SER A 56 17.28 -4.57 -8.34
N GLU A 57 16.25 -5.26 -8.84
CA GLU A 57 15.39 -6.11 -8.02
C GLU A 57 16.17 -7.17 -7.22
N GLU A 58 17.18 -7.79 -7.86
CA GLU A 58 18.01 -8.81 -7.21
C GLU A 58 18.86 -8.22 -6.08
N GLU A 59 19.37 -7.01 -6.25
CA GLU A 59 20.11 -6.30 -5.20
C GLU A 59 19.20 -5.96 -4.00
N ILE A 60 17.95 -5.55 -4.22
CA ILE A 60 16.98 -5.30 -3.14
C ILE A 60 16.67 -6.60 -2.40
N LYS A 61 16.43 -7.70 -3.12
CA LYS A 61 16.18 -9.02 -2.52
C LYS A 61 17.34 -9.45 -1.65
N GLU A 62 18.57 -9.42 -2.16
CA GLU A 62 19.74 -9.86 -1.40
C GLU A 62 20.04 -8.93 -0.21
N LYS A 63 19.88 -7.61 -0.37
CA LYS A 63 19.96 -6.65 0.76
C LYS A 63 18.92 -6.96 1.83
N THR A 64 17.69 -7.29 1.43
CA THR A 64 16.58 -7.65 2.32
C THR A 64 16.89 -8.93 3.09
N ILE A 65 17.32 -9.99 2.42
CA ILE A 65 17.68 -11.27 3.06
C ILE A 65 18.83 -11.06 4.05
N LYS A 66 19.91 -10.36 3.64
CA LYS A 66 21.03 -10.04 4.55
C LYS A 66 20.56 -9.27 5.78
N CYS A 67 19.64 -8.32 5.62
CA CYS A 67 19.08 -7.57 6.74
C CYS A 67 18.22 -8.42 7.66
N LEU A 68 17.36 -9.29 7.14
CA LEU A 68 16.55 -10.21 7.95
C LEU A 68 17.42 -11.17 8.77
N ILE A 69 18.50 -11.69 8.17
CA ILE A 69 19.48 -12.54 8.88
C ILE A 69 20.21 -11.74 9.96
N ARG A 70 20.72 -10.54 9.63
CA ARG A 70 21.38 -9.64 10.59
C ARG A 70 20.47 -9.30 11.78
N LYS A 71 19.17 -9.12 11.53
CA LYS A 71 18.14 -8.87 12.56
C LYS A 71 17.66 -10.15 13.26
N SER A 72 18.26 -11.31 12.97
CA SER A 72 17.91 -12.62 13.54
C SER A 72 16.44 -13.04 13.32
N ILE A 73 15.83 -12.60 12.22
CA ILE A 73 14.44 -12.93 11.87
C ILE A 73 14.36 -14.28 11.15
N ILE A 74 15.30 -14.54 10.24
CA ILE A 74 15.43 -15.79 9.46
C ILE A 74 16.88 -16.27 9.45
N LEU A 75 17.08 -17.54 9.09
CA LEU A 75 18.36 -18.11 8.64
C LEU A 75 18.33 -18.34 7.13
N ARG A 76 19.49 -18.33 6.46
CA ARG A 76 19.56 -18.42 4.99
C ARG A 76 19.05 -19.76 4.47
N GLU A 77 19.39 -20.83 5.18
CA GLU A 77 19.01 -22.21 4.90
C GLU A 77 17.50 -22.49 5.07
N GLN A 78 16.76 -21.58 5.71
CA GLN A 78 15.30 -21.70 5.86
C GLN A 78 14.55 -21.22 4.62
N ILE A 79 15.22 -20.51 3.70
CA ILE A 79 14.59 -19.95 2.51
C ILE A 79 14.38 -21.05 1.49
N VAL A 80 13.12 -21.44 1.29
CA VAL A 80 12.71 -22.44 0.29
C VAL A 80 12.02 -21.84 -0.92
N SER A 81 11.58 -20.58 -0.83
CA SER A 81 10.94 -19.83 -1.90
C SER A 81 11.16 -18.33 -1.72
N LEU A 82 11.26 -17.60 -2.83
CA LEU A 82 11.40 -16.14 -2.86
C LEU A 82 10.45 -15.58 -3.91
N PHE A 83 9.71 -14.55 -3.51
CA PHE A 83 8.85 -13.77 -4.40
C PHE A 83 9.20 -12.30 -4.25
N SER A 84 9.15 -11.57 -5.36
CA SER A 84 9.36 -10.14 -5.41
C SER A 84 8.53 -9.54 -6.54
N THR A 85 8.05 -8.32 -6.33
CA THR A 85 7.28 -7.58 -7.33
C THR A 85 7.47 -6.08 -7.09
N LEU A 86 7.66 -5.33 -8.18
CA LEU A 86 7.69 -3.87 -8.16
C LEU A 86 6.28 -3.34 -8.43
N LEU A 87 5.80 -2.47 -7.54
CA LEU A 87 4.58 -1.70 -7.75
C LEU A 87 4.97 -0.27 -8.14
N PRO A 88 4.78 0.17 -9.41
CA PRO A 88 5.15 1.52 -9.85
C PRO A 88 4.42 2.62 -9.08
N TYR A 89 3.21 2.32 -8.61
CA TYR A 89 2.41 3.18 -7.75
C TYR A 89 2.14 2.45 -6.43
N GLY A 90 2.93 2.76 -5.40
CA GLY A 90 2.78 2.18 -4.07
C GLY A 90 1.85 3.00 -3.16
N TYR A 91 2.16 4.29 -2.97
CA TYR A 91 1.48 5.18 -2.03
C TYR A 91 1.08 6.50 -2.70
N PRO A 92 -0.18 6.94 -2.57
CA PRO A 92 -0.56 8.31 -2.91
C PRO A 92 -0.03 9.27 -1.84
N ILE A 93 1.16 9.85 -2.08
CA ILE A 93 1.85 10.67 -1.07
C ILE A 93 1.04 11.96 -0.77
N PRO A 94 0.72 12.26 0.50
CA PRO A 94 -0.01 13.46 0.90
C PRO A 94 0.89 14.70 0.88
N THR A 95 1.23 15.18 -0.31
CA THR A 95 2.03 16.40 -0.48
C THR A 95 1.26 17.65 -0.08
N VAL A 96 1.97 18.73 0.27
CA VAL A 96 1.36 19.99 0.75
C VAL A 96 0.30 20.55 -0.21
N ASN A 97 0.54 20.46 -1.52
CA ASN A 97 -0.36 21.01 -2.55
C ASN A 97 -1.38 19.99 -3.09
N ARG A 98 -1.42 18.77 -2.54
CA ARG A 98 -2.25 17.66 -3.05
C ARG A 98 -3.70 18.07 -3.23
N ASP A 99 -4.33 18.64 -2.20
CA ASP A 99 -5.77 18.90 -2.21
C ASP A 99 -6.18 19.98 -3.23
N ASN A 100 -5.33 20.99 -3.43
CA ASN A 100 -5.55 22.03 -4.44
C ASN A 100 -5.49 21.44 -5.85
N GLU A 101 -4.49 20.60 -6.13
CA GLU A 101 -4.34 19.94 -7.44
C GLU A 101 -5.46 18.94 -7.71
N LEU A 102 -5.88 18.17 -6.69
CA LEU A 102 -7.01 17.27 -6.82
C LEU A 102 -8.30 18.02 -7.10
N THR A 103 -8.58 19.11 -6.37
CA THR A 103 -9.78 19.93 -6.61
C THR A 103 -9.81 20.46 -8.05
N ARG A 104 -8.67 20.97 -8.55
CA ARG A 104 -8.52 21.41 -9.94
C ARG A 104 -8.79 20.27 -10.94
N ALA A 105 -8.26 19.07 -10.68
CA ALA A 105 -8.47 17.91 -11.54
C ALA A 105 -9.94 17.46 -11.55
N HIS A 106 -10.57 17.32 -10.37
CA HIS A 106 -12.00 16.95 -10.27
C HIS A 106 -12.90 17.97 -10.93
N GLN A 107 -12.60 19.27 -10.84
CA GLN A 107 -13.38 20.30 -11.53
C GLN A 107 -13.39 20.11 -13.06
N ILE A 108 -12.29 19.61 -13.64
CA ILE A 108 -12.20 19.35 -15.09
C ILE A 108 -12.86 18.02 -15.44
N LEU A 109 -12.58 16.96 -14.66
CA LEU A 109 -13.08 15.62 -14.93
C LEU A 109 -14.60 15.53 -14.77
N GLU A 110 -15.16 16.09 -13.68
CA GLU A 110 -16.59 15.99 -13.41
C GLU A 110 -17.44 16.83 -14.38
N LYS A 111 -16.88 17.89 -15.00
CA LYS A 111 -17.52 18.61 -16.13
C LYS A 111 -17.74 17.73 -17.36
N HIS A 112 -16.99 16.64 -17.49
CA HIS A 112 -17.08 15.67 -18.57
C HIS A 112 -17.67 14.34 -18.09
N GLU A 113 -18.37 14.35 -16.94
CA GLU A 113 -19.00 13.16 -16.36
C GLU A 113 -17.99 12.03 -16.02
N ILE A 114 -16.73 12.40 -15.74
CA ILE A 114 -15.68 11.48 -15.29
C ILE A 114 -15.47 11.65 -13.78
N TYR A 115 -15.73 10.59 -13.02
CA TYR A 115 -15.65 10.61 -11.56
C TYR A 115 -14.49 9.76 -11.05
N SER A 116 -13.32 10.39 -10.88
CA SER A 116 -12.10 9.69 -10.48
C SER A 116 -12.08 9.41 -8.97
N ARG A 117 -12.05 8.13 -8.58
CA ARG A 117 -12.13 7.63 -7.19
C ARG A 117 -11.14 6.49 -6.94
N GLY A 118 -11.01 6.06 -5.68
CA GLY A 118 -10.13 4.98 -5.25
C GLY A 118 -8.73 5.44 -4.88
N ARG A 119 -7.83 4.48 -4.60
CA ARG A 119 -6.49 4.75 -4.05
C ARG A 119 -5.68 5.74 -4.88
N PHE A 120 -5.61 5.54 -6.19
CA PHE A 120 -4.88 6.41 -7.11
C PHE A 120 -5.77 7.31 -7.96
N GLY A 121 -7.07 7.01 -8.09
CA GLY A 121 -8.00 7.92 -8.76
C GLY A 121 -8.35 9.13 -7.88
N GLY A 122 -8.51 8.92 -6.57
CA GLY A 122 -8.74 9.97 -5.59
C GLY A 122 -7.45 10.52 -4.94
N TRP A 123 -6.37 9.74 -4.92
CA TRP A 123 -5.04 10.12 -4.38
C TRP A 123 -5.03 10.58 -2.91
N LYS A 124 -6.06 10.28 -2.12
CA LYS A 124 -6.13 10.62 -0.69
C LYS A 124 -5.81 9.40 0.16
N TYR A 125 -4.56 9.29 0.63
CA TYR A 125 -4.07 8.13 1.37
C TYR A 125 -4.96 7.78 2.58
N GLU A 126 -5.39 8.79 3.32
CA GLU A 126 -6.24 8.68 4.51
C GLU A 126 -7.59 7.98 4.25
N VAL A 127 -8.05 7.96 2.99
CA VAL A 127 -9.27 7.28 2.55
C VAL A 127 -8.97 6.31 1.39
N SER A 128 -7.83 5.61 1.44
CA SER A 128 -7.37 4.74 0.33
C SER A 128 -7.19 3.25 0.68
N ASN A 129 -7.71 2.84 1.83
CA ASN A 129 -7.79 1.42 2.19
C ASN A 129 -8.88 0.71 1.37
N GLN A 130 -8.94 -0.62 1.48
CA GLN A 130 -9.87 -1.44 0.70
C GLN A 130 -11.34 -1.06 0.94
N ASP A 131 -11.72 -0.92 2.21
CA ASP A 131 -13.04 -0.48 2.65
C ASP A 131 -13.36 0.94 2.14
N HIS A 132 -12.43 1.88 2.27
CA HIS A 132 -12.61 3.23 1.77
C HIS A 132 -12.80 3.26 0.24
N CYS A 133 -11.97 2.54 -0.51
CA CYS A 133 -12.05 2.51 -1.97
C CYS A 133 -13.36 1.85 -2.44
N PHE A 134 -13.81 0.81 -1.75
CA PHE A 134 -15.11 0.19 -1.99
C PHE A 134 -16.24 1.19 -1.76
N MET A 135 -16.25 1.87 -0.62
CA MET A 135 -17.27 2.86 -0.28
C MET A 135 -17.27 4.04 -1.25
N GLN A 136 -16.12 4.51 -1.70
CA GLN A 136 -16.05 5.55 -2.73
C GLN A 136 -16.75 5.15 -4.03
N GLY A 137 -16.62 3.89 -4.44
CA GLY A 137 -17.30 3.35 -5.61
C GLY A 137 -18.82 3.27 -5.43
N LYS A 138 -19.29 2.91 -4.21
CA LYS A 138 -20.72 2.95 -3.88
C LYS A 138 -21.26 4.38 -3.86
N GLU A 139 -20.63 5.26 -3.09
CA GLU A 139 -21.10 6.62 -2.82
C GLU A 139 -21.17 7.47 -4.09
N ILE A 140 -20.25 7.30 -5.04
CA ILE A 140 -20.36 8.01 -6.32
C ILE A 140 -21.59 7.57 -7.11
N ILE A 141 -21.96 6.30 -7.07
CA ILE A 141 -23.16 5.80 -7.74
C ILE A 141 -24.42 6.31 -7.03
N ASP A 142 -24.45 6.33 -5.69
CA ASP A 142 -25.57 6.90 -4.95
C ASP A 142 -25.74 8.39 -5.26
N ARG A 143 -24.64 9.14 -5.38
CA ARG A 143 -24.69 10.55 -5.76
C ARG A 143 -25.34 10.75 -7.12
N LEU A 144 -24.99 9.93 -8.10
CA LEU A 144 -25.50 10.05 -9.47
C LEU A 144 -26.94 9.56 -9.63
N LEU A 145 -27.34 8.52 -8.90
CA LEU A 145 -28.67 7.92 -9.05
C LEU A 145 -29.70 8.43 -8.04
N LEU A 146 -29.27 8.78 -6.84
CA LEU A 146 -30.13 9.11 -5.70
C LEU A 146 -29.92 10.54 -5.18
N GLY A 147 -28.91 11.26 -5.67
CA GLY A 147 -28.56 12.59 -5.17
C GLY A 147 -27.96 12.57 -3.75
N GLU A 148 -27.52 11.41 -3.25
CA GLU A 148 -26.91 11.29 -1.92
C GLU A 148 -25.46 11.82 -1.93
N PRO A 149 -25.02 12.57 -0.91
CA PRO A 149 -23.67 13.11 -0.90
C PRO A 149 -22.62 12.01 -0.65
N GLU A 150 -21.44 12.16 -1.26
CA GLU A 150 -20.26 11.36 -0.91
C GLU A 150 -19.71 11.82 0.45
N ILE A 151 -19.51 10.88 1.38
CA ILE A 151 -19.09 11.16 2.77
C ILE A 151 -17.62 10.83 2.96
N ILE A 152 -17.17 9.69 2.42
CA ILE A 152 -15.80 9.20 2.56
C ILE A 152 -14.84 10.06 1.73
N TYR A 153 -15.20 10.38 0.49
CA TYR A 153 -14.33 11.10 -0.42
C TYR A 153 -14.82 12.51 -0.71
N LYS A 154 -14.07 13.50 -0.19
CA LYS A 154 -14.31 14.92 -0.45
C LYS A 154 -13.44 15.38 -1.62
N ASN A 155 -14.05 15.62 -2.77
CA ASN A 155 -13.36 16.07 -3.99
C ASN A 155 -12.98 17.57 -3.99
N GLY A 156 -13.42 18.34 -3.00
CA GLY A 156 -13.11 19.77 -2.83
C GLY A 156 -13.99 20.72 -3.65
N LEU A 157 -14.93 20.20 -4.44
CA LEU A 157 -15.89 21.02 -5.18
C LEU A 157 -17.00 21.46 -4.22
N SER A 158 -17.42 22.72 -4.31
CA SER A 158 -18.69 23.15 -3.73
C SER A 158 -19.82 22.38 -4.40
N ALA A 159 -20.87 22.00 -3.66
CA ALA A 159 -22.11 21.55 -4.28
C ALA A 159 -22.50 22.61 -5.32
N SER A 160 -22.52 22.21 -6.59
CA SER A 160 -22.92 23.10 -7.67
C SER A 160 -24.29 23.65 -7.34
N GLN A 161 -24.39 24.96 -7.18
CA GLN A 161 -25.66 25.65 -7.29
C GLN A 161 -26.07 25.48 -8.76
N GLU A 162 -26.91 24.48 -9.03
CA GLU A 162 -27.71 24.45 -10.24
C GLU A 162 -28.66 25.65 -10.27
#